data_AF-A0A9D3YVX9-F1
#
_entry.id   AF-A0A9D3YVX9-F1
#
_cell.length_a   1.000
_cell.length_b   1.000
_cell.length_c   1.000
_cell.angle_alpha   90.00
_cell.angle_beta   90.00
_cell.angle_gamma   90.00
#
_symmetry.space_group_name_H-M   'P 1'
#
loop_
_entity.id
_entity.type
_entity.pdbx_description
1 polymer ?
#
loop_
_entity_poly.entity_id
_entity_poly.type
_entity_poly.pdbx_seq_one_letter_code
_entity_poly.pdbx_strand_id
1 'polypeptide(L)'
;MATLTDFLPNVTTQDTKKRQQCYETLSRYLSDPRSSLECDDNDAFMTGLAAWVTCSNFKISMNGLEILSLIIDRMGEDFRNYVTTVLPAIVDRLGDSKDQVRELAQQVLLKLMMPASNPQYVFERMMNTFTHKLWHVREGVLLCLQQTINRYGARCLTLSKIVPSICKLLEDPTPQVREEAVNTLAEIYRHVGEKVRTDLSKKGISQQRLTQVFAKFDEVKMSGNMLATADL
;
A
#
# COMPACT_ATOMS: atom_id res chain seq x y z
N MET A 1 21.53 -7.09 27.30
CA MET A 1 20.60 -7.96 26.53
C MET A 1 20.81 -7.64 25.05
N ALA A 2 20.58 -8.58 24.13
CA ALA A 2 20.72 -8.29 22.70
C ALA A 2 19.66 -7.27 22.24
N THR A 3 20.02 -6.34 21.37
CA THR A 3 19.15 -5.27 20.86
C THR A 3 19.24 -5.17 19.33
N LEU A 4 18.46 -4.28 18.70
CA LEU A 4 18.59 -4.04 17.25
C LEU A 4 19.93 -3.42 16.87
N THR A 5 20.62 -2.76 17.80
CA THR A 5 21.99 -2.23 17.60
C THR A 5 22.95 -3.32 17.12
N ASP A 6 22.82 -4.55 17.62
CA ASP A 6 23.69 -5.67 17.25
C ASP A 6 23.56 -6.05 15.76
N PHE A 7 22.43 -5.73 15.13
CA PHE A 7 22.16 -6.02 13.72
C PHE A 7 22.48 -4.85 12.79
N LEU A 8 22.61 -3.63 13.32
CA LEU A 8 22.78 -2.40 12.54
C LEU A 8 23.93 -2.47 11.51
N PRO A 9 25.13 -3.01 11.81
CA PRO A 9 26.21 -3.11 10.82
C PRO A 9 25.86 -4.00 9.61
N ASN A 10 25.08 -5.04 9.84
CA ASN A 10 24.66 -5.97 8.79
C ASN A 10 23.40 -5.51 8.05
N VAL A 11 22.56 -4.68 8.68
CA VAL A 11 21.43 -4.02 8.03
C VAL A 11 21.91 -2.91 7.08
N THR A 12 22.93 -2.15 7.47
CA THR A 12 23.44 -1.01 6.70
C THR A 12 24.48 -1.38 5.63
N THR A 13 25.00 -2.61 5.64
CA THR A 13 25.96 -3.08 4.63
C THR A 13 25.37 -3.13 3.23
N GLN A 14 26.22 -3.03 2.19
CA GLN A 14 25.85 -3.25 0.79
C GLN A 14 26.05 -4.71 0.34
N ASP A 15 26.69 -5.55 1.16
CA ASP A 15 26.94 -6.95 0.86
C ASP A 15 25.65 -7.79 0.99
N THR A 16 25.10 -8.19 -0.15
CA THR A 16 23.86 -8.97 -0.22
C THR A 16 23.94 -10.33 0.49
N LYS A 17 25.13 -10.96 0.59
CA LYS A 17 25.30 -12.22 1.33
C LYS A 17 25.18 -11.97 2.82
N LYS A 18 25.80 -10.90 3.33
CA LYS A 18 25.68 -10.50 4.74
C LYS A 18 24.24 -10.10 5.09
N ARG A 19 23.54 -9.42 4.19
CA ARG A 19 22.10 -9.12 4.36
C ARG A 19 21.29 -10.41 4.48
N GLN A 20 21.52 -11.40 3.62
CA GLN A 20 20.83 -12.69 3.69
C GLN A 20 21.08 -13.41 5.02
N GLN A 21 22.33 -13.47 5.49
CA GLN A 21 22.67 -14.07 6.78
C GLN A 21 22.04 -13.31 7.96
N CYS A 22 22.03 -11.98 7.87
CA CYS A 22 21.40 -11.12 8.87
C CYS A 22 19.89 -11.31 8.92
N TYR A 23 19.22 -11.50 7.78
CA TYR A 23 17.79 -11.80 7.75
C TYR A 23 17.45 -13.06 8.57
N GLU A 24 18.21 -14.15 8.43
CA GLU A 24 17.94 -15.41 9.12
C GLU A 24 18.02 -15.30 10.65
N THR A 25 18.87 -14.40 11.17
CA THR A 25 19.00 -14.17 12.61
C THR A 25 18.05 -13.09 13.11
N LEU A 26 17.89 -11.99 12.36
CA LEU A 26 17.01 -10.87 12.70
C LEU A 26 15.54 -11.24 12.66
N SER A 27 15.09 -12.00 11.65
CA SER A 27 13.69 -12.49 11.59
C SER A 27 13.34 -13.33 12.81
N ARG A 28 14.23 -14.25 13.21
CA ARG A 28 14.06 -15.08 14.41
C ARG A 28 14.06 -14.24 15.69
N TYR A 29 14.96 -13.27 15.79
CA TYR A 29 15.02 -12.34 16.93
C TYR A 29 13.73 -11.53 17.07
N LEU A 30 13.22 -10.97 15.97
CA LEU A 30 11.98 -10.20 15.94
C LEU A 30 10.74 -11.06 16.13
N SER A 31 10.80 -12.36 15.85
CA SER A 31 9.69 -13.28 16.09
C SER A 31 9.44 -13.56 17.58
N ASP A 32 10.42 -13.32 18.47
CA ASP A 32 10.19 -13.35 19.92
C ASP A 32 9.65 -11.99 20.38
N PRO A 33 8.39 -11.91 20.87
CA PRO A 33 7.80 -10.65 21.32
C PRO A 33 8.58 -9.97 22.45
N ARG A 34 9.42 -10.71 23.19
CA ARG A 34 10.18 -10.23 24.35
C ARG A 34 11.53 -9.59 23.98
N SER A 35 11.99 -9.77 22.75
CA SER A 35 13.24 -9.18 22.26
C SER A 35 13.20 -7.65 22.34
N SER A 36 14.30 -6.96 22.65
CA SER A 36 14.29 -5.49 22.65
C SER A 36 14.15 -4.94 21.23
N LEU A 37 13.47 -3.80 21.08
CA LEU A 37 13.48 -3.02 19.84
C LEU A 37 14.40 -1.80 19.93
N GLU A 38 15.15 -1.66 21.03
CA GLU A 38 16.11 -0.57 21.18
C GLU A 38 17.17 -0.64 20.08
N CYS A 39 17.48 0.52 19.51
CA CYS A 39 18.54 0.69 18.54
C CYS A 39 19.23 2.03 18.80
N ASP A 40 20.56 2.04 18.78
CA ASP A 40 21.37 3.26 18.97
C ASP A 40 21.09 4.29 17.86
N ASP A 41 20.75 3.81 16.66
CA ASP A 41 20.41 4.64 15.50
C ASP A 41 19.25 4.02 14.70
N ASN A 42 18.03 4.35 15.14
CA ASN A 42 16.80 3.89 14.49
C ASN A 42 16.68 4.40 13.05
N ASP A 43 17.13 5.62 12.77
CA ASP A 43 17.02 6.21 11.43
C ASP A 43 17.91 5.50 10.42
N ALA A 44 19.16 5.19 10.81
CA ALA A 44 20.06 4.38 9.99
C ALA A 44 19.54 2.95 9.81
N PHE A 45 18.92 2.37 10.85
CA PHE A 45 18.31 1.05 10.75
C PHE A 45 17.17 1.01 9.73
N MET A 46 16.22 1.94 9.83
CA MET A 46 15.08 2.03 8.91
C MET A 46 15.50 2.37 7.48
N THR A 47 16.50 3.25 7.31
CA THR A 47 17.09 3.56 6.01
C THR A 47 17.80 2.33 5.41
N GLY A 48 18.51 1.56 6.23
CA GLY A 48 19.12 0.31 5.83
C GLY A 48 18.09 -0.71 5.34
N LEU A 49 16.98 -0.88 6.06
CA LEU A 49 15.88 -1.74 5.61
C LEU A 49 15.21 -1.23 4.33
N ALA A 50 15.02 0.07 4.17
CA ALA A 50 14.54 0.64 2.90
C ALA A 50 15.48 0.31 1.73
N ALA A 51 16.80 0.26 1.97
CA ALA A 51 17.80 -0.18 0.99
C ALA A 51 17.77 -1.70 0.73
N TRP A 52 17.24 -2.51 1.65
CA TRP A 52 16.95 -3.92 1.37
C TRP A 52 15.74 -4.03 0.46
N VAL A 53 14.65 -3.32 0.79
CA VAL A 53 13.40 -3.29 0.01
C VAL A 53 13.65 -2.89 -1.44
N THR A 54 14.49 -1.88 -1.70
CA THR A 54 14.79 -1.43 -3.07
C THR A 54 15.86 -2.27 -3.78
N CYS A 55 16.46 -3.26 -3.13
CA CYS A 55 17.51 -4.09 -3.70
C CYS A 55 17.05 -4.77 -5.00
N SER A 56 17.94 -4.87 -5.99
CA SER A 56 17.68 -5.57 -7.26
C SER A 56 17.56 -7.08 -7.09
N ASN A 57 18.14 -7.64 -6.03
CA ASN A 57 17.93 -9.03 -5.65
C ASN A 57 16.56 -9.15 -4.97
N PHE A 58 15.59 -9.72 -5.69
CA PHE A 58 14.21 -9.85 -5.20
C PHE A 58 14.11 -10.59 -3.86
N LYS A 59 15.00 -11.55 -3.56
CA LYS A 59 15.00 -12.23 -2.25
C LYS A 59 15.35 -11.27 -1.13
N ILE A 60 16.37 -10.42 -1.31
CA ILE A 60 16.74 -9.40 -0.32
C ILE A 60 15.63 -8.35 -0.18
N SER A 61 14.97 -8.01 -1.28
CA SER A 61 13.79 -7.13 -1.27
C SER A 61 12.65 -7.70 -0.43
N MET A 62 12.28 -8.98 -0.66
CA MET A 62 11.28 -9.68 0.14
C MET A 62 11.67 -9.75 1.62
N ASN A 63 12.92 -10.11 1.91
CA ASN A 63 13.44 -10.12 3.28
C ASN A 63 13.27 -8.75 3.96
N GLY A 64 13.58 -7.65 3.24
CA GLY A 64 13.39 -6.29 3.75
C GLY A 64 11.94 -5.97 4.08
N LEU A 65 11.01 -6.35 3.18
CA LEU A 65 9.57 -6.19 3.40
C LEU A 65 9.07 -7.00 4.61
N GLU A 66 9.55 -8.24 4.78
CA GLU A 66 9.18 -9.09 5.91
C GLU A 66 9.73 -8.56 7.24
N ILE A 67 10.98 -8.10 7.29
CA ILE A 67 11.53 -7.48 8.50
C ILE A 67 10.77 -6.21 8.86
N LEU A 68 10.46 -5.35 7.89
CA LEU A 68 9.61 -4.17 8.14
C LEU A 68 8.23 -4.58 8.68
N SER A 69 7.62 -5.62 8.10
CA SER A 69 6.34 -6.17 8.53
C SER A 69 6.36 -6.58 10.01
N LEU A 70 7.42 -7.27 10.45
CA LEU A 70 7.60 -7.66 11.86
C LEU A 70 7.82 -6.46 12.78
N ILE A 71 8.65 -5.50 12.36
CA ILE A 71 8.93 -4.31 13.17
C ILE A 71 7.69 -3.45 13.34
N ILE A 72 6.92 -3.24 12.25
CA ILE A 72 5.66 -2.50 12.30
C ILE A 72 4.69 -3.13 13.30
N ASP A 73 4.52 -4.45 13.26
CA ASP A 73 3.61 -5.15 14.18
C ASP A 73 4.02 -4.96 15.65
N ARG A 74 5.32 -4.94 15.93
CA ARG A 74 5.83 -4.84 17.30
C ARG A 74 5.93 -3.41 17.83
N MET A 75 6.22 -2.44 16.97
CA MET A 75 6.26 -1.02 17.35
C MET A 75 4.87 -0.40 17.42
N GLY A 76 3.91 -0.90 16.64
CA GLY A 76 2.59 -0.28 16.55
C GLY A 76 2.70 1.20 16.13
N GLU A 77 1.98 2.08 16.82
CA GLU A 77 1.91 3.51 16.52
C GLU A 77 3.27 4.22 16.59
N ASP A 78 4.24 3.71 17.35
CA ASP A 78 5.60 4.28 17.42
C ASP A 78 6.31 4.22 16.05
N PHE A 79 5.90 3.30 15.18
CA PHE A 79 6.42 3.20 13.82
C PHE A 79 6.03 4.40 12.94
N ARG A 80 5.02 5.19 13.33
CA ARG A 80 4.54 6.34 12.55
C ARG A 80 5.65 7.30 12.14
N ASN A 81 6.66 7.46 12.99
CA ASN A 81 7.83 8.32 12.76
C ASN A 81 8.69 7.88 11.56
N TYR A 82 8.66 6.60 11.21
CA TYR A 82 9.49 6.01 10.15
C TYR A 82 8.71 5.76 8.85
N VAL A 83 7.38 5.97 8.85
CA VAL A 83 6.53 5.77 7.66
C VAL A 83 7.08 6.51 6.44
N THR A 84 7.46 7.79 6.59
CA THR A 84 7.97 8.59 5.47
C THR A 84 9.32 8.11 4.95
N THR A 85 10.11 7.46 5.80
CA THR A 85 11.43 6.91 5.43
C THR A 85 11.28 5.66 4.55
N VAL A 86 10.35 4.77 4.88
CA VAL A 86 10.21 3.47 4.20
C VAL A 86 9.17 3.46 3.08
N LEU A 87 8.17 4.34 3.13
CA LEU A 87 7.04 4.34 2.19
C LEU A 87 7.48 4.44 0.71
N PRO A 88 8.43 5.30 0.30
CA PRO A 88 8.86 5.36 -1.10
C PRO A 88 9.41 4.02 -1.61
N ALA A 89 10.21 3.34 -0.80
CA ALA A 89 10.77 2.04 -1.14
C ALA A 89 9.69 0.97 -1.33
N ILE A 90 8.68 0.96 -0.46
CA ILE A 90 7.56 0.01 -0.53
C ILE A 90 6.68 0.31 -1.75
N VAL A 91 6.40 1.58 -2.03
CA VAL A 91 5.62 1.99 -3.22
C VAL A 91 6.31 1.56 -4.51
N ASP A 92 7.64 1.72 -4.60
CA ASP A 92 8.41 1.24 -5.76
C ASP A 92 8.27 -0.27 -5.97
N ARG A 93 8.08 -1.05 -4.89
CA ARG A 93 7.87 -2.50 -4.97
C ARG A 93 6.50 -2.92 -5.48
N LEU A 94 5.52 -2.01 -5.54
CA LEU A 94 4.30 -2.26 -6.32
C LEU A 94 4.58 -2.40 -7.82
N GLY A 95 5.74 -1.95 -8.30
CA GLY A 95 6.18 -2.06 -9.69
C GLY A 95 7.08 -3.25 -9.99
N ASP A 96 7.29 -4.15 -9.02
CA ASP A 96 8.25 -5.25 -9.18
C ASP A 96 7.75 -6.30 -10.19
N SER A 97 8.68 -6.85 -10.95
CA SER A 97 8.44 -7.94 -11.90
C SER A 97 7.92 -9.23 -11.26
N LYS A 98 8.16 -9.43 -9.95
CA LYS A 98 7.73 -10.62 -9.20
C LYS A 98 6.45 -10.33 -8.45
N ASP A 99 5.41 -11.11 -8.75
CA ASP A 99 4.10 -11.00 -8.10
C ASP A 99 4.20 -11.09 -6.58
N GLN A 100 5.02 -12.02 -6.07
CA GLN A 100 5.29 -12.19 -4.65
C GLN A 100 5.84 -10.92 -3.97
N VAL A 101 6.69 -10.15 -4.67
CA VAL A 101 7.22 -8.88 -4.12
C VAL A 101 6.11 -7.84 -4.07
N ARG A 102 5.28 -7.74 -5.12
CA ARG A 102 4.13 -6.82 -5.16
C ARG A 102 3.11 -7.14 -4.06
N GLU A 103 2.81 -8.43 -3.86
CA GLU A 103 1.90 -8.89 -2.82
C GLU A 103 2.40 -8.55 -1.41
N LEU A 104 3.69 -8.79 -1.12
CA LEU A 104 4.27 -8.39 0.16
C LEU A 104 4.25 -6.86 0.34
N ALA A 105 4.52 -6.09 -0.71
CA ALA A 105 4.43 -4.64 -0.64
C ALA A 105 3.01 -4.16 -0.30
N GLN A 106 1.97 -4.76 -0.89
CA GLN A 106 0.57 -4.48 -0.52
C GLN A 106 0.30 -4.75 0.96
N GLN A 107 0.76 -5.91 1.47
CA GLN A 107 0.58 -6.28 2.87
C GLN A 107 1.26 -5.29 3.82
N VAL A 108 2.50 -4.88 3.51
CA VAL A 108 3.23 -3.90 4.32
C VAL A 108 2.55 -2.52 4.28
N LEU A 109 2.03 -2.07 3.13
CA LEU A 109 1.27 -0.82 3.04
C LEU A 109 0.04 -0.83 3.96
N LEU A 110 -0.70 -1.93 4.01
CA LEU A 110 -1.83 -2.07 4.94
C LEU A 110 -1.38 -2.02 6.41
N LYS A 111 -0.20 -2.55 6.73
CA LYS A 111 0.39 -2.47 8.08
C LYS A 111 0.84 -1.05 8.46
N LEU A 112 1.32 -0.27 7.49
CA LEU A 112 1.59 1.16 7.69
C LEU A 112 0.32 1.93 8.07
N MET A 113 -0.84 1.47 7.57
CA MET A 113 -2.13 2.04 7.94
C MET A 113 -2.60 1.56 9.31
N MET A 114 -2.37 0.29 9.65
CA MET A 114 -2.68 -0.26 10.98
C MET A 114 -1.81 -1.51 11.23
N PRO A 115 -0.98 -1.55 12.28
CA PRO A 115 -1.06 -0.70 13.48
C PRO A 115 -0.24 0.60 13.45
N ALA A 116 0.57 0.88 12.41
CA ALA A 116 1.52 1.99 12.50
C ALA A 116 0.92 3.39 12.49
N SER A 117 -0.23 3.60 11.84
CA SER A 117 -0.88 4.91 11.80
C SER A 117 -2.38 4.82 11.52
N ASN A 118 -2.86 5.40 10.42
CA ASN A 118 -4.21 5.24 9.90
C ASN A 118 -4.23 5.33 8.36
N PRO A 119 -5.28 4.82 7.68
CA PRO A 119 -5.41 4.88 6.23
C PRO A 119 -5.25 6.27 5.62
N GLN A 120 -5.87 7.30 6.21
CA GLN A 120 -5.82 8.68 5.72
C GLN A 120 -4.39 9.22 5.68
N TYR A 121 -3.62 9.00 6.75
CA TYR A 121 -2.22 9.47 6.87
C TYR A 121 -1.31 8.89 5.77
N VAL A 122 -1.48 7.60 5.47
CA VAL A 122 -0.69 6.91 4.44
C VAL A 122 -1.12 7.36 3.03
N PHE A 123 -2.43 7.41 2.74
CA PHE A 123 -2.93 7.81 1.43
C PHE A 123 -2.59 9.26 1.06
N GLU A 124 -2.58 10.19 2.02
CA GLU A 124 -2.14 11.57 1.77
C GLU A 124 -0.71 11.64 1.23
N ARG A 125 0.15 10.69 1.63
CA ARG A 125 1.54 10.60 1.16
C ARG A 125 1.68 9.77 -0.12
N MET A 126 0.69 8.96 -0.47
CA MET A 126 0.65 8.15 -1.70
C MET A 126 -0.08 8.82 -2.87
N MET A 127 -0.54 10.07 -2.74
CA MET A 127 -1.31 10.72 -3.81
C MET A 127 -0.55 10.80 -5.15
N ASN A 128 0.77 10.95 -5.12
CA ASN A 128 1.61 10.97 -6.34
C ASN A 128 1.75 9.60 -7.00
N THR A 129 1.42 8.51 -6.30
CA THR A 129 1.51 7.14 -6.82
C THR A 129 0.51 6.89 -7.94
N PHE A 130 -0.64 7.59 -7.96
CA PHE A 130 -1.62 7.51 -9.05
C PHE A 130 -1.07 8.03 -10.39
N THR A 131 0.00 8.83 -10.38
CA THR A 131 0.65 9.35 -11.60
C THR A 131 2.03 8.75 -11.84
N HIS A 132 2.34 7.63 -11.20
CA HIS A 132 3.66 7.02 -11.28
C HIS A 132 4.00 6.54 -12.70
N LYS A 133 5.28 6.60 -13.10
CA LYS A 133 5.72 6.23 -14.45
C LYS A 133 5.46 4.76 -14.81
N LEU A 134 5.59 3.86 -13.84
CA LEU A 134 5.35 2.43 -14.02
C LEU A 134 3.86 2.11 -13.86
N TRP A 135 3.27 1.44 -14.84
CA TRP A 135 1.85 1.13 -14.84
C TRP A 135 1.45 0.16 -13.71
N HIS A 136 2.30 -0.82 -13.39
CA HIS A 136 2.10 -1.72 -12.25
C HIS A 136 1.97 -0.98 -10.91
N VAL A 137 2.68 0.14 -10.74
CA VAL A 137 2.56 0.94 -9.51
C VAL A 137 1.21 1.68 -9.47
N ARG A 138 0.74 2.18 -10.63
CA ARG A 138 -0.57 2.84 -10.73
C ARG A 138 -1.72 1.86 -10.51
N GLU A 139 -1.63 0.66 -11.08
CA GLU A 139 -2.52 -0.47 -10.79
C GLU A 139 -2.44 -0.87 -9.30
N GLY A 140 -1.22 -0.99 -8.75
CA GLY A 140 -1.00 -1.36 -7.36
C GLY A 140 -1.64 -0.40 -6.36
N VAL A 141 -1.61 0.91 -6.59
CA VAL A 141 -2.28 1.86 -5.67
C VAL A 141 -3.80 1.78 -5.73
N LEU A 142 -4.37 1.42 -6.89
CA LEU A 142 -5.81 1.18 -7.03
C LEU A 142 -6.23 -0.08 -6.25
N LEU A 143 -5.48 -1.17 -6.39
CA LEU A 143 -5.68 -2.40 -5.61
C LEU A 143 -5.53 -2.15 -4.11
N CYS A 144 -4.51 -1.37 -3.70
CA CYS A 144 -4.29 -0.98 -2.32
C CYS A 144 -5.50 -0.21 -1.76
N LEU A 145 -6.06 0.71 -2.55
CA LEU A 145 -7.25 1.48 -2.16
C LEU A 145 -8.47 0.58 -1.96
N GLN A 146 -8.71 -0.37 -2.86
CA GLN A 146 -9.81 -1.34 -2.71
C GLN A 146 -9.65 -2.17 -1.43
N GLN A 147 -8.46 -2.72 -1.19
CA GLN A 147 -8.17 -3.48 0.04
C GLN A 147 -8.37 -2.62 1.29
N THR A 148 -7.97 -1.35 1.22
CA THR A 148 -8.08 -0.38 2.33
C THR A 148 -9.54 -0.12 2.68
N ILE A 149 -10.39 0.23 1.70
CA ILE A 149 -11.80 0.50 1.98
C ILE A 149 -12.55 -0.77 2.36
N ASN A 150 -12.20 -1.93 1.80
CA ASN A 150 -12.78 -3.20 2.21
C ASN A 150 -12.42 -3.61 3.64
N ARG A 151 -11.20 -3.27 4.10
CA ARG A 151 -10.74 -3.62 5.44
C ARG A 151 -11.19 -2.63 6.52
N TYR A 152 -11.18 -1.33 6.22
CA TYR A 152 -11.38 -0.26 7.20
C TYR A 152 -12.65 0.57 6.97
N GLY A 153 -13.40 0.28 5.90
CA GLY A 153 -14.59 1.02 5.48
C GLY A 153 -14.26 2.32 4.74
N ALA A 154 -15.12 2.75 3.81
CA ALA A 154 -14.92 3.97 3.03
C ALA A 154 -14.70 5.25 3.86
N ARG A 155 -15.25 5.33 5.08
CA ARG A 155 -15.12 6.50 5.98
C ARG A 155 -13.73 6.68 6.56
N CYS A 156 -12.82 5.70 6.45
CA CYS A 156 -11.43 5.86 6.86
C CYS A 156 -10.63 6.80 5.94
N LEU A 157 -11.21 7.19 4.78
CA LEU A 157 -10.60 8.06 3.79
C LEU A 157 -11.51 9.22 3.40
N THR A 158 -10.91 10.37 3.10
CA THR A 158 -11.56 11.49 2.43
C THR A 158 -11.63 11.22 0.93
N LEU A 159 -12.55 10.33 0.51
CA LEU A 159 -12.65 9.85 -0.88
C LEU A 159 -12.82 10.98 -1.92
N SER A 160 -13.44 12.10 -1.55
CA SER A 160 -13.57 13.27 -2.45
C SER A 160 -12.23 13.84 -2.93
N LYS A 161 -11.14 13.64 -2.17
CA LYS A 161 -9.76 14.03 -2.57
C LYS A 161 -9.09 12.99 -3.47
N ILE A 162 -9.50 11.72 -3.39
CA ILE A 162 -8.85 10.58 -4.08
C ILE A 162 -9.54 10.28 -5.42
N VAL A 163 -10.88 10.32 -5.46
CA VAL A 163 -11.68 10.04 -6.66
C VAL A 163 -11.22 10.81 -7.91
N PRO A 164 -10.87 12.12 -7.85
CA PRO A 164 -10.34 12.82 -9.02
C PRO A 164 -9.11 12.15 -9.66
N SER A 165 -8.22 11.55 -8.86
CA SER A 165 -7.06 10.81 -9.37
C SER A 165 -7.47 9.52 -10.07
N ILE A 166 -8.45 8.79 -9.52
CA ILE A 166 -8.98 7.57 -10.12
C ILE A 166 -9.67 7.88 -11.45
N CYS A 167 -10.44 8.98 -11.52
CA CYS A 167 -11.09 9.40 -12.76
C CYS A 167 -10.09 9.67 -13.88
N LYS A 168 -8.90 10.23 -13.57
CA LYS A 168 -7.85 10.41 -14.57
C LYS A 168 -7.31 9.07 -15.09
N LEU A 169 -7.26 8.04 -14.25
CA LEU A 169 -6.81 6.70 -14.63
C LEU A 169 -7.81 5.93 -15.51
N LEU A 170 -9.05 6.39 -15.64
CA LEU A 170 -9.98 5.85 -16.65
C LEU A 170 -9.48 6.07 -18.09
N GLU A 171 -8.58 7.03 -18.30
CA GLU A 171 -7.94 7.31 -19.59
C GLU A 171 -6.44 6.94 -19.59
N ASP A 172 -6.01 6.08 -18.67
CA ASP A 172 -4.62 5.60 -18.65
C ASP A 172 -4.26 4.92 -19.98
N PRO A 173 -3.02 5.09 -20.51
CA PRO A 173 -2.60 4.40 -21.72
C PRO A 173 -2.67 2.86 -21.60
N THR A 174 -2.56 2.33 -20.38
CA THR A 174 -2.52 0.90 -20.08
C THR A 174 -3.92 0.35 -19.84
N PRO A 175 -4.40 -0.64 -20.61
CA PRO A 175 -5.73 -1.23 -20.43
C PRO A 175 -6.02 -1.74 -19.02
N GLN A 176 -5.05 -2.43 -18.40
CA GLN A 176 -5.15 -2.98 -17.05
C GLN A 176 -5.41 -1.90 -16.01
N VAL A 177 -4.73 -0.75 -16.12
CA VAL A 177 -4.93 0.38 -15.19
C VAL A 177 -6.32 0.99 -15.37
N ARG A 178 -6.84 1.08 -16.61
CA ARG A 178 -8.19 1.57 -16.87
C ARG A 178 -9.26 0.65 -16.28
N GLU A 179 -9.10 -0.66 -16.48
CA GLU A 179 -10.00 -1.66 -15.91
C GLU A 179 -10.00 -1.58 -14.38
N GLU A 180 -8.81 -1.49 -13.78
CA GLU A 180 -8.66 -1.40 -12.33
C GLU A 180 -9.22 -0.09 -11.76
N ALA A 181 -9.16 1.01 -12.52
CA ALA A 181 -9.81 2.27 -12.14
C ALA A 181 -11.35 2.12 -12.11
N VAL A 182 -11.94 1.41 -13.07
CA VAL A 182 -13.37 1.09 -13.08
C VAL A 182 -13.73 0.22 -11.85
N ASN A 183 -12.96 -0.84 -11.59
CA ASN A 183 -13.16 -1.71 -10.43
C ASN A 183 -13.08 -0.94 -9.11
N THR A 184 -12.12 -0.02 -8.99
CA THR A 184 -11.95 0.81 -7.80
C THR A 184 -13.13 1.76 -7.58
N LEU A 185 -13.66 2.38 -8.64
CA LEU A 185 -14.86 3.19 -8.53
C LEU A 185 -16.09 2.34 -8.16
N ALA A 186 -16.17 1.11 -8.67
CA ALA A 186 -17.25 0.19 -8.32
C ALA A 186 -17.18 -0.25 -6.86
N GLU A 187 -15.98 -0.47 -6.32
CA GLU A 187 -15.77 -0.74 -4.90
C GLU A 187 -16.17 0.47 -4.05
N ILE A 188 -15.78 1.69 -4.44
CA ILE A 188 -16.24 2.90 -3.76
C ILE A 188 -17.77 3.02 -3.80
N TYR A 189 -18.40 2.76 -4.94
CA TYR A 189 -19.86 2.73 -5.09
C TYR A 189 -20.50 1.70 -4.16
N ARG A 190 -19.93 0.49 -4.04
CA ARG A 190 -20.43 -0.55 -3.14
C ARG A 190 -20.50 -0.11 -1.67
N HIS A 191 -19.57 0.77 -1.25
CA HIS A 191 -19.53 1.33 0.11
C HIS A 191 -20.39 2.58 0.31
N VAL A 192 -20.57 3.40 -0.72
CA VAL A 192 -21.12 4.77 -0.61
C VAL A 192 -22.49 4.93 -1.29
N GLY A 193 -22.76 4.21 -2.38
CA GLY A 193 -24.03 4.23 -3.10
C GLY A 193 -24.16 5.32 -4.18
N GLU A 194 -25.40 5.70 -4.49
CA GLU A 194 -25.76 6.53 -5.66
C GLU A 194 -25.17 7.94 -5.66
N LYS A 195 -24.72 8.42 -4.50
CA LYS A 195 -23.97 9.66 -4.39
C LYS A 195 -22.74 9.65 -5.31
N VAL A 196 -22.03 8.52 -5.40
CA VAL A 196 -20.84 8.39 -6.26
C VAL A 196 -21.22 8.57 -7.72
N ARG A 197 -22.31 7.94 -8.17
CA ARG A 197 -22.83 8.09 -9.54
C ARG A 197 -23.12 9.56 -9.86
N THR A 198 -23.83 10.24 -8.96
CA THR A 198 -24.20 11.65 -9.10
C THR A 198 -22.97 12.56 -9.19
N ASP A 199 -21.96 12.30 -8.35
CA ASP A 199 -20.73 13.11 -8.32
C ASP A 199 -19.88 12.89 -9.58
N LEU A 200 -19.79 11.66 -10.10
CA LEU A 200 -19.03 11.35 -11.31
C LEU A 200 -19.62 12.00 -12.56
N SER A 201 -20.95 12.07 -12.68
CA SER A 201 -21.62 12.75 -13.81
C SER A 201 -21.25 14.23 -13.95
N LYS A 202 -20.76 14.86 -12.87
CA LYS A 202 -20.36 16.29 -12.84
C LYS A 202 -18.87 16.52 -13.10
N LYS A 203 -18.05 15.46 -13.25
CA LYS A 203 -16.58 15.56 -13.33
C LYS A 203 -16.00 15.69 -14.74
N GLY A 204 -16.84 15.86 -15.77
CA GLY A 204 -16.37 16.02 -17.15
C GLY A 204 -15.69 14.79 -17.74
N ILE A 205 -16.03 13.60 -17.24
CA ILE A 205 -15.57 12.31 -17.77
C ILE A 205 -16.28 12.04 -19.10
N SER A 206 -15.60 11.41 -20.07
CA SER A 206 -16.20 11.08 -21.36
C SER A 206 -17.42 10.15 -21.20
N GLN A 207 -18.42 10.33 -22.06
CA GLN A 207 -19.67 9.56 -21.97
C GLN A 207 -19.42 8.05 -22.09
N GLN A 208 -18.48 7.64 -22.94
CA GLN A 208 -18.09 6.23 -23.09
C GLN A 208 -17.58 5.63 -21.78
N ARG A 209 -16.72 6.35 -21.04
CA ARG A 209 -16.21 5.88 -19.74
C ARG A 209 -17.27 5.87 -18.66
N LEU A 210 -18.13 6.89 -18.61
CA LEU A 210 -19.25 6.92 -17.68
C LEU A 210 -20.17 5.72 -17.89
N THR A 211 -20.48 5.37 -19.15
CA THR A 211 -21.29 4.17 -19.46
C THR A 211 -20.62 2.90 -18.95
N GLN A 212 -19.30 2.74 -19.11
CA GLN A 212 -18.57 1.57 -18.60
C GLN A 212 -18.61 1.50 -17.07
N VAL A 213 -18.36 2.62 -16.38
CA VAL A 213 -18.39 2.69 -14.92
C VAL A 213 -19.80 2.42 -14.38
N PHE A 214 -20.82 3.01 -14.99
CA PHE A 214 -22.21 2.87 -14.54
C PHE A 214 -22.77 1.48 -14.79
N ALA A 215 -22.41 0.83 -15.89
CA ALA A 215 -22.71 -0.58 -16.09
C ALA A 215 -22.14 -1.43 -14.94
N LYS A 216 -20.90 -1.14 -14.51
CA LYS A 216 -20.29 -1.83 -13.37
C LYS A 216 -21.02 -1.54 -12.05
N PHE A 217 -21.49 -0.31 -11.84
CA PHE A 217 -22.29 0.03 -10.67
C PHE A 217 -23.61 -0.75 -10.65
N ASP A 218 -24.27 -0.86 -11.80
CA ASP A 218 -25.52 -1.60 -11.95
C ASP A 218 -25.31 -3.11 -11.68
N GLU A 219 -24.21 -3.70 -12.16
CA GLU A 219 -23.81 -5.07 -11.81
C GLU A 219 -23.66 -5.26 -10.28
N VAL A 220 -22.94 -4.35 -9.62
CA VAL A 220 -22.75 -4.40 -8.16
C VAL A 220 -24.09 -4.30 -7.44
N LYS A 221 -24.98 -3.38 -7.86
CA LYS A 221 -26.31 -3.22 -7.28
C LYS A 221 -27.18 -4.46 -7.47
N MET A 222 -27.21 -5.02 -8.67
CA MET A 222 -27.98 -6.23 -8.99
C MET A 222 -27.47 -7.48 -8.26
N SER A 223 -26.17 -7.55 -7.98
CA SER A 223 -25.59 -8.68 -7.25
C SER A 223 -26.01 -8.76 -5.77
N GLY A 224 -26.65 -7.71 -5.24
CA GLY A 224 -27.02 -7.63 -3.82
C GLY A 224 -25.83 -7.43 -2.87
N ASN A 225 -24.63 -7.19 -3.40
CA ASN A 225 -23.39 -7.05 -2.61
C ASN A 225 -23.14 -5.62 -2.09
N MET A 226 -24.13 -4.74 -2.18
CA MET A 226 -24.06 -3.40 -1.59
C MET A 226 -23.88 -3.50 -0.08
N LEU A 227 -23.04 -2.65 0.50
CA LEU A 227 -22.85 -2.61 1.94
C LEU A 227 -23.95 -1.81 2.62
N ALA A 228 -24.29 -2.15 3.86
CA ALA A 228 -25.27 -1.40 4.66
C ALA A 228 -24.90 0.08 4.89
N THR A 229 -23.64 0.45 4.63
CA THR A 229 -23.17 1.83 4.68
C THR A 229 -23.50 2.65 3.43
N ALA A 230 -23.92 2.00 2.34
CA ALA A 230 -24.23 2.67 1.10
C ALA A 230 -25.62 3.33 1.18
N ASP A 231 -25.68 4.60 0.81
CA ASP A 231 -26.96 5.30 0.65
C ASP A 231 -27.60 4.78 -0.65
N LEU A 232 -28.68 4.00 -0.50
CA LEU A 232 -29.43 3.37 -1.61
C LEU A 232 -30.26 4.37 -2.41
#